data_AF-A0A1A2E096-F1
#
_entry.id   AF-A0A1A2E096-F1
#
_cell.length_a   1.000
_cell.length_b   1.000
_cell.length_c   1.000
_cell.angle_alpha   90.00
_cell.angle_beta   90.00
_cell.angle_gamma   90.00
#
_symmetry.space_group_name_H-M   'P 1'
#
loop_
_entity.id
_entity.type
_entity.pdbx_description
1 polymer ?
#
loop_
_entity_poly.entity_id
_entity_poly.type
_entity_poly.pdbx_seq_one_letter_code
_entity_poly.pdbx_strand_id
1 'polypeptide(L)'
;MVPLWFTLSALCFVGAGVLLYVDLDRRRGRSRRRRSWARSHGFDYERESADILKRWKRGVISTVGDIAAENVVLGQIRGEAVYIFDLEEVATVIALHRKVGTNVVVDLRLKGLKEPRESDIWLLGAIGPRMVYSTNLDAARRACDRRMVTFAHTAPDCAEIMWNEQNWTLVALPITSTRTQWDEGLRTVRQFNDLLRVLPPLPEETQQEAGVPAGPRNASPSRPLAPAGRAELPPRRAQQDVTGLLGDAPARRPAEPIRREQRGSDAVRRPPPAGRNGHQATNYQH
;
A
#
# COMPACT_ATOMS: atom_id res chain seq x y z
N MET A 1 44.54 -29.05 38.24
CA MET A 1 43.18 -28.76 37.70
C MET A 1 42.92 -27.27 37.51
N VAL A 2 43.43 -26.39 38.38
CA VAL A 2 43.27 -24.92 38.31
C VAL A 2 43.79 -24.22 37.03
N PRO A 3 44.99 -24.52 36.48
CA PRO A 3 45.52 -23.76 35.33
C PRO A 3 44.74 -23.97 34.02
N LEU A 4 44.05 -25.09 33.86
CA LEU A 4 43.19 -25.37 32.69
C LEU A 4 41.97 -24.42 32.65
N TRP A 5 41.38 -24.10 33.80
CA TRP A 5 40.25 -23.19 33.89
C TRP A 5 40.67 -21.75 33.57
N PHE A 6 41.89 -21.35 33.91
CA PHE A 6 42.44 -20.04 33.57
C PHE A 6 42.71 -19.89 32.07
N THR A 7 43.26 -20.92 31.41
CA THR A 7 43.46 -20.88 29.95
C THR A 7 42.15 -20.89 29.19
N LEU A 8 41.16 -21.67 29.65
CA LEU A 8 39.80 -21.66 29.07
C LEU A 8 39.11 -20.30 29.28
N SER A 9 39.23 -19.71 30.46
CA SER A 9 38.67 -18.38 30.75
C SER A 9 39.34 -17.29 29.92
N ALA A 10 40.66 -17.33 29.76
CA ALA A 10 41.40 -16.41 28.90
C ALA A 10 40.97 -16.55 27.43
N LEU A 11 40.79 -17.78 26.94
CA LEU A 11 40.30 -18.03 25.58
C LEU A 11 38.88 -17.49 25.38
N CYS A 12 37.97 -17.72 26.33
CA CYS A 12 36.62 -17.17 26.29
C CYS A 12 36.61 -15.64 26.32
N PHE A 13 37.49 -15.01 27.12
CA PHE A 13 37.58 -13.55 27.20
C PHE A 13 38.09 -12.95 25.89
N VAL A 14 39.12 -13.56 25.28
CA VAL A 14 39.60 -13.15 23.96
C VAL A 14 38.51 -13.33 22.90
N GLY A 15 37.80 -14.46 22.91
CA GLY A 15 36.67 -14.71 22.00
C GLY A 15 35.56 -13.67 22.14
N ALA A 16 35.17 -13.35 23.38
CA ALA A 16 34.19 -12.30 23.67
C ALA A 16 34.64 -10.92 23.19
N GLY A 17 35.92 -10.58 23.40
CA GLY A 17 36.51 -9.32 22.92
C GLY A 17 36.48 -9.20 21.39
N VAL A 18 36.80 -10.29 20.68
CA VAL A 18 36.73 -10.32 19.21
C VAL A 18 35.29 -10.16 18.71
N LEU A 19 34.33 -10.86 19.33
CA LEU A 19 32.92 -10.75 18.96
C LEU A 19 32.38 -9.33 19.19
N LEU A 20 32.73 -8.70 20.31
CA LEU A 20 32.35 -7.33 20.63
C LEU A 20 32.96 -6.35 19.61
N TYR A 21 34.22 -6.53 19.24
CA TYR A 21 34.88 -5.70 18.22
C TYR A 21 34.17 -5.80 16.86
N VAL A 22 33.85 -7.02 16.42
CA VAL A 22 33.12 -7.24 15.16
C VAL A 22 31.72 -6.62 15.20
N ASP A 23 31.02 -6.73 16.33
CA ASP A 23 29.70 -6.11 16.48
C ASP A 23 29.76 -4.58 16.43
N LEU A 24 30.70 -3.97 17.17
CA LEU A 24 30.92 -2.52 17.12
C LEU A 24 31.28 -2.02 15.72
N ASP A 25 32.13 -2.75 14.99
CA ASP A 25 32.51 -2.36 13.64
C ASP A 25 31.34 -2.48 12.66
N ARG A 26 30.50 -3.52 12.79
CA ARG A 26 29.25 -3.66 12.02
C ARG A 26 28.29 -2.51 12.31
N ARG A 27 28.07 -2.17 13.59
CA ARG A 27 27.21 -1.04 13.99
C ARG A 27 27.74 0.28 13.44
N ARG A 28 29.03 0.58 13.62
CA ARG A 28 29.68 1.80 13.09
C ARG A 28 29.65 1.85 11.56
N GLY A 29 29.88 0.74 10.89
CA GLY A 29 29.81 0.61 9.44
C GLY A 29 28.42 0.90 8.90
N ARG A 30 27.37 0.40 9.56
CA ARG A 30 25.96 0.66 9.21
C ARG A 30 25.62 2.14 9.34
N SER A 31 25.96 2.79 10.46
CA SER A 31 25.71 4.22 10.67
C SER A 31 26.39 5.09 9.60
N ARG A 32 27.64 4.76 9.24
CA ARG A 32 28.38 5.48 8.17
C ARG A 32 27.69 5.32 6.81
N ARG A 33 27.27 4.10 6.46
CA ARG A 33 26.55 3.82 5.21
C ARG A 33 25.21 4.54 5.17
N ARG A 34 24.43 4.53 6.27
CA ARG A 34 23.15 5.23 6.38
C ARG A 34 23.33 6.75 6.25
N ARG A 35 24.31 7.34 6.93
CA ARG A 35 24.63 8.77 6.83
C ARG A 35 25.04 9.18 5.41
N SER A 36 25.84 8.36 4.73
CA SER A 36 26.24 8.60 3.34
C SER A 36 25.05 8.52 2.37
N TRP A 37 24.19 7.52 2.56
CA TRP A 37 22.97 7.36 1.78
C TRP A 37 21.96 8.50 1.99
N ALA A 38 21.76 8.93 3.24
CA ALA A 38 20.88 10.06 3.57
C ALA A 38 21.34 11.34 2.86
N ARG A 39 22.65 11.64 2.93
CA ARG A 39 23.25 12.77 2.21
C ARG A 39 23.02 12.71 0.70
N SER A 40 23.12 11.52 0.10
CA SER A 40 22.89 11.37 -1.35
C SER A 40 21.44 11.61 -1.78
N HIS A 41 20.48 11.46 -0.85
CA HIS A 41 19.07 11.74 -1.07
C HIS A 41 18.65 13.16 -0.64
N GLY A 42 19.57 13.95 -0.09
CA GLY A 42 19.24 15.25 0.51
C GLY A 42 18.41 15.12 1.79
N PHE A 43 18.54 14.00 2.50
CA PHE A 43 17.87 13.75 3.77
C PHE A 43 18.79 14.06 4.95
N ASP A 44 18.18 14.47 6.06
CA ASP A 44 18.85 14.71 7.31
C ASP A 44 19.11 13.39 8.05
N TYR A 45 20.24 13.31 8.75
CA TYR A 45 20.62 12.13 9.51
C TYR A 45 20.81 12.49 10.98
N GLU A 46 20.14 11.74 11.84
CA GLU A 46 20.24 11.79 13.28
C GLU A 46 20.68 10.42 13.80
N ARG A 47 21.57 10.40 14.78
CA ARG A 47 22.14 9.14 15.26
C ARG A 47 21.14 8.30 16.03
N GLU A 48 20.34 8.95 16.87
CA GLU A 48 19.41 8.32 17.79
C GLU A 48 18.25 9.28 18.07
N SER A 49 17.03 8.78 18.14
CA SER A 49 15.86 9.57 18.52
C SER A 49 14.84 8.69 19.25
N ALA A 50 14.48 9.07 20.48
CA ALA A 50 13.50 8.32 21.29
C ALA A 50 12.04 8.74 21.00
N ASP A 51 11.82 9.99 20.60
CA ASP A 51 10.46 10.55 20.50
C ASP A 51 9.71 10.13 19.23
N ILE A 52 10.43 9.72 18.18
CA ILE A 52 9.79 9.38 16.91
C ILE A 52 8.95 8.10 17.00
N LEU A 53 9.35 7.13 17.83
CA LEU A 53 8.66 5.85 17.93
C LEU A 53 7.27 5.96 18.56
N LYS A 54 7.07 6.97 19.44
CA LYS A 54 5.77 7.24 20.10
C LYS A 54 4.64 7.54 19.10
N ARG A 55 4.98 7.83 17.84
CA ARG A 55 4.03 8.15 16.75
C ARG A 55 3.33 6.93 16.18
N TRP A 56 3.89 5.74 16.38
CA TRP A 56 3.39 4.50 15.80
C TRP A 56 3.18 3.45 16.90
N LYS A 57 2.26 2.53 16.67
CA LYS A 57 1.84 1.55 17.70
C LYS A 57 1.74 0.12 17.20
N ARG A 58 1.67 -0.11 15.89
CA ARG A 58 1.37 -1.42 15.28
C ARG A 58 2.55 -2.00 14.50
N GLY A 59 2.37 -3.22 14.00
CA GLY A 59 3.34 -3.90 13.15
C GLY A 59 4.54 -4.39 13.95
N VAL A 60 5.76 -4.11 13.49
CA VAL A 60 6.96 -4.46 14.28
C VAL A 60 7.03 -3.67 15.59
N ILE A 61 6.47 -2.46 15.62
CA ILE A 61 6.58 -1.56 16.78
C ILE A 61 5.82 -2.11 17.99
N SER A 62 4.73 -2.87 17.79
CA SER A 62 4.03 -3.52 18.90
C SER A 62 4.79 -4.70 19.52
N THR A 63 5.80 -5.22 18.81
CA THR A 63 6.65 -6.30 19.32
C THR A 63 7.87 -5.78 20.08
N VAL A 64 8.23 -4.52 19.85
CA VAL A 64 9.39 -3.86 20.45
C VAL A 64 8.95 -3.12 21.71
N GLY A 65 9.76 -3.20 22.77
CA GLY A 65 9.55 -2.43 23.99
C GLY A 65 9.95 -0.96 23.85
N ASP A 66 10.23 -0.31 24.99
CA ASP A 66 10.72 1.07 25.03
C ASP A 66 12.21 1.12 24.62
N ILE A 67 12.45 1.08 23.31
CA ILE A 67 13.79 1.14 22.69
C ILE A 67 13.91 2.46 21.93
N ALA A 68 15.10 3.04 21.85
CA ALA A 68 15.34 4.22 21.01
C ALA A 68 15.48 3.84 19.52
N ALA A 69 15.06 4.73 18.62
CA ALA A 69 15.32 4.52 17.20
C ALA A 69 16.75 4.95 16.86
N GLU A 70 17.53 4.06 16.24
CA GLU A 70 18.90 4.35 15.79
C GLU A 70 18.95 4.71 14.30
N ASN A 71 20.03 5.37 13.88
CA ASN A 71 20.34 5.67 12.48
C ASN A 71 19.17 6.31 11.73
N VAL A 72 18.54 7.27 12.39
CA VAL A 72 17.34 7.96 11.94
C VAL A 72 17.67 8.85 10.75
N VAL A 73 16.87 8.74 9.70
CA VAL A 73 16.93 9.58 8.51
C VAL A 73 15.58 10.26 8.36
N LEU A 74 15.61 11.57 8.29
CA LEU A 74 14.45 12.41 8.09
C LEU A 74 14.50 12.98 6.68
N GLY A 75 13.43 12.79 5.92
CA GLY A 75 13.37 13.24 4.55
C GLY A 75 11.98 13.69 4.13
N GLN A 76 11.89 14.14 2.90
CA GLN A 76 10.63 14.46 2.26
C GLN A 76 10.59 13.90 0.85
N ILE A 77 9.43 13.38 0.45
CA ILE A 77 9.19 12.77 -0.84
C ILE A 77 7.91 13.38 -1.38
N ARG A 78 7.98 14.11 -2.50
CA ARG A 78 6.80 14.77 -3.10
C ARG A 78 6.00 15.63 -2.09
N GLY A 79 6.69 16.20 -1.08
CA GLY A 79 6.08 16.97 0.00
C GLY A 79 5.54 16.15 1.19
N GLU A 80 5.58 14.81 1.13
CA GLU A 80 5.23 13.94 2.26
C GLU A 80 6.49 13.62 3.09
N ALA A 81 6.38 13.73 4.42
CA ALA A 81 7.49 13.39 5.31
C ALA A 81 7.79 11.89 5.27
N VAL A 82 9.08 11.54 5.26
CA VAL A 82 9.55 10.16 5.36
C VAL A 82 10.56 10.02 6.50
N TYR A 83 10.40 8.97 7.29
CA TYR A 83 11.32 8.57 8.33
C TYR A 83 11.89 7.20 7.98
N ILE A 84 13.20 7.04 8.08
CA ILE A 84 13.86 5.73 8.02
C ILE A 84 14.66 5.56 9.29
N PHE A 85 14.45 4.50 10.03
CA PHE A 85 15.16 4.26 11.28
C PHE A 85 15.37 2.78 11.50
N ASP A 86 16.33 2.47 12.35
CA ASP A 86 16.66 1.11 12.75
C ASP A 86 16.12 0.88 14.16
N LEU A 87 15.39 -0.22 14.34
CA LEU A 87 15.05 -0.78 15.64
C LEU A 87 16.14 -1.80 15.98
N GLU A 88 16.80 -1.60 17.12
CA GLU A 88 17.96 -2.40 17.53
C GLU A 88 17.67 -3.90 17.45
N GLU A 89 18.44 -4.62 16.64
CA GLU A 89 18.35 -6.08 16.39
C GLU A 89 17.01 -6.61 15.84
N VAL A 90 16.03 -5.74 15.56
CA VAL A 90 14.71 -6.15 15.06
C VAL A 90 14.59 -5.91 13.55
N ALA A 91 14.54 -4.65 13.12
CA ALA A 91 14.24 -4.30 11.73
C ALA A 91 14.64 -2.86 11.40
N THR A 92 14.88 -2.58 10.13
CA THR A 92 14.88 -1.22 9.59
C THR A 92 13.47 -0.86 9.15
N VAL A 93 12.90 0.22 9.68
CA VAL A 93 11.55 0.68 9.35
C VAL A 93 11.62 1.93 8.49
N ILE A 94 10.78 1.96 7.45
CA ILE A 94 10.54 3.13 6.60
C ILE A 94 9.09 3.54 6.79
N ALA A 95 8.86 4.74 7.31
CA ALA A 95 7.54 5.32 7.52
C ALA A 95 7.32 6.52 6.60
N LEU A 96 6.27 6.47 5.78
CA LEU A 96 5.85 7.53 4.88
C LEU A 96 4.55 8.17 5.39
N HIS A 97 4.52 9.49 5.44
CA HIS A 97 3.32 10.24 5.82
C HIS A 97 2.27 10.15 4.73
N ARG A 98 1.01 9.90 5.13
CA ARG A 98 -0.13 9.82 4.22
C ARG A 98 -0.80 11.18 4.11
N LYS A 99 -1.15 11.58 2.88
CA LYS A 99 -1.95 12.79 2.67
C LYS A 99 -3.37 12.72 3.28
N VAL A 100 -3.99 11.53 3.26
CA VAL A 100 -5.34 11.29 3.78
C VAL A 100 -5.28 10.17 4.82
N GLY A 101 -5.75 10.47 6.02
CA GLY A 101 -5.79 9.53 7.13
C GLY A 101 -6.93 8.51 7.02
N THR A 102 -6.76 7.34 7.64
CA THR A 102 -7.76 6.25 7.65
C THR A 102 -7.80 5.55 9.01
N ASN A 103 -8.96 5.13 9.48
CA ASN A 103 -9.06 4.27 10.68
C ASN A 103 -8.88 2.77 10.36
N VAL A 104 -8.88 2.41 9.08
CA VAL A 104 -8.66 1.02 8.64
C VAL A 104 -7.17 0.76 8.57
N VAL A 105 -6.74 -0.30 9.25
CA VAL A 105 -5.37 -0.82 9.21
C VAL A 105 -5.38 -2.04 8.31
N VAL A 106 -4.49 -2.05 7.32
CA VAL A 106 -4.16 -3.21 6.50
C VAL A 106 -2.71 -3.57 6.79
N ASP A 107 -2.49 -4.84 7.12
CA ASP A 107 -1.17 -5.40 7.41
C ASP A 107 -0.90 -6.54 6.41
N LEU A 108 0.15 -6.39 5.64
CA LEU A 108 0.61 -7.32 4.61
C LEU A 108 1.99 -7.83 5.01
N ARG A 109 2.08 -9.10 5.39
CA ARG A 109 3.32 -9.73 5.87
C ARG A 109 3.69 -10.97 5.08
N LEU A 110 4.97 -11.30 4.99
CA LEU A 110 5.42 -12.55 4.38
C LEU A 110 4.82 -13.77 5.11
N LYS A 111 4.54 -14.82 4.34
CA LYS A 111 4.12 -16.11 4.88
C LYS A 111 5.20 -16.67 5.80
N GLY A 112 4.77 -17.23 6.94
CA GLY A 112 5.67 -17.80 7.95
C GLY A 112 6.09 -16.82 9.05
N LEU A 113 5.82 -15.52 8.89
CA LEU A 113 5.90 -14.58 10.00
C LEU A 113 4.69 -14.79 10.93
N LYS A 114 4.90 -14.58 12.23
CA LYS A 114 3.84 -14.65 13.24
C LYS A 114 2.71 -13.68 12.87
N GLU A 115 1.48 -14.01 13.24
CA GLU A 115 0.32 -13.13 13.03
C GLU A 115 0.43 -11.86 13.88
N PRO A 116 -0.29 -10.76 13.52
CA PRO A 116 -0.31 -9.57 14.35
C PRO A 116 -0.76 -9.92 15.78
N ARG A 117 -0.20 -9.25 16.78
CA ARG A 117 -0.52 -9.54 18.20
C ARG A 117 -1.82 -8.91 18.64
N GLU A 118 -2.25 -7.88 17.92
CA GLU A 118 -3.43 -7.10 18.23
C GLU A 118 -4.70 -7.96 18.05
N SER A 119 -5.65 -7.85 18.98
CA SER A 119 -6.89 -8.65 18.95
C SER A 119 -7.97 -8.09 18.03
N ASP A 120 -7.78 -6.86 17.53
CA ASP A 120 -8.73 -6.14 16.69
C ASP A 120 -8.45 -6.26 15.19
N ILE A 121 -7.54 -7.17 14.80
CA ILE A 121 -7.15 -7.40 13.41
C ILE A 121 -7.37 -8.87 13.06
N TRP A 122 -7.98 -9.11 11.90
CA TRP A 122 -8.36 -10.46 11.46
C TRP A 122 -7.70 -10.80 10.13
N LEU A 123 -7.44 -12.09 9.92
CA LEU A 123 -6.91 -12.61 8.67
C LEU A 123 -7.95 -12.47 7.55
N LEU A 124 -7.59 -11.75 6.49
CA LEU A 124 -8.39 -11.68 5.27
C LEU A 124 -8.11 -12.86 4.35
N GLY A 125 -6.84 -13.21 4.16
CA GLY A 125 -6.42 -14.29 3.27
C GLY A 125 -4.97 -14.19 2.80
N ALA A 126 -4.57 -15.13 1.96
CA ALA A 126 -3.25 -15.18 1.36
C ALA A 126 -3.24 -14.52 -0.03
N ILE A 127 -2.25 -13.68 -0.28
CA ILE A 127 -1.97 -13.09 -1.60
C ILE A 127 -0.53 -13.43 -1.97
N GLY A 128 -0.35 -14.39 -2.87
CA GLY A 128 0.98 -14.82 -3.33
C GLY A 128 1.87 -15.30 -2.18
N PRO A 129 3.05 -14.71 -1.95
CA PRO A 129 3.94 -15.07 -0.84
C PRO A 129 3.57 -14.39 0.49
N ARG A 130 2.47 -13.63 0.55
CA ARG A 130 2.10 -12.79 1.70
C ARG A 130 0.71 -13.11 2.26
N MET A 131 0.51 -12.76 3.52
CA MET A 131 -0.75 -12.85 4.25
C MET A 131 -1.26 -11.44 4.55
N VAL A 132 -2.56 -11.23 4.35
CA VAL A 132 -3.22 -9.94 4.59
C VAL A 132 -4.08 -10.04 5.85
N TYR A 133 -3.87 -9.10 6.76
CA TYR A 133 -4.67 -8.90 7.97
C TYR A 133 -5.29 -7.50 7.91
N SER A 134 -6.49 -7.32 8.48
CA SER A 134 -7.13 -6.02 8.53
C SER A 134 -8.06 -5.86 9.72
N THR A 135 -8.19 -4.63 10.22
CA THR A 135 -9.20 -4.26 11.23
C THR A 135 -10.60 -4.17 10.63
N ASN A 136 -10.72 -4.02 9.31
CA ASN A 136 -11.98 -4.09 8.60
C ASN A 136 -11.81 -4.93 7.33
N LEU A 137 -12.41 -6.12 7.33
CA LEU A 137 -12.28 -7.07 6.23
C LEU A 137 -12.94 -6.58 4.94
N ASP A 138 -14.05 -5.84 5.02
CA ASP A 138 -14.76 -5.34 3.85
C ASP A 138 -14.03 -4.18 3.17
N ALA A 139 -13.43 -3.29 3.96
CA ALA A 139 -12.56 -2.24 3.45
C ALA A 139 -11.28 -2.83 2.83
N ALA A 140 -10.68 -3.83 3.48
CA ALA A 140 -9.50 -4.50 2.94
C ALA A 140 -9.79 -5.30 1.68
N ARG A 141 -10.95 -5.97 1.55
CA ARG A 141 -11.37 -6.63 0.30
C ARG A 141 -11.46 -5.65 -0.86
N ARG A 142 -12.01 -4.45 -0.61
CA ARG A 142 -12.07 -3.39 -1.63
C ARG A 142 -10.68 -2.85 -2.01
N ALA A 143 -9.76 -2.79 -1.04
CA ALA A 143 -8.37 -2.39 -1.29
C ALA A 143 -7.53 -3.49 -1.96
N CYS A 144 -7.89 -4.76 -1.77
CA CYS A 144 -7.22 -5.92 -2.36
C CYS A 144 -7.70 -6.18 -3.80
N ASP A 145 -7.52 -5.19 -4.68
CA ASP A 145 -7.80 -5.32 -6.10
C ASP A 145 -6.69 -6.08 -6.85
N ARG A 146 -6.80 -6.15 -8.19
CA ARG A 146 -5.78 -6.76 -9.05
C ARG A 146 -4.39 -6.13 -8.87
N ARG A 147 -4.32 -4.84 -8.54
CA ARG A 147 -3.05 -4.11 -8.36
C ARG A 147 -2.39 -4.52 -7.05
N MET A 148 -3.16 -4.66 -5.97
CA MET A 148 -2.66 -5.20 -4.70
C MET A 148 -2.14 -6.63 -4.87
N VAL A 149 -2.86 -7.47 -5.62
CA VAL A 149 -2.41 -8.84 -5.92
C VAL A 149 -1.08 -8.84 -6.66
N THR A 150 -0.97 -8.01 -7.71
CA THR A 150 0.28 -7.89 -8.49
C THR A 150 1.41 -7.38 -7.61
N PHE A 151 1.15 -6.35 -6.80
CA PHE A 151 2.11 -5.78 -5.86
C PHE A 151 2.63 -6.81 -4.86
N ALA A 152 1.76 -7.62 -4.26
CA ALA A 152 2.17 -8.65 -3.32
C ALA A 152 3.08 -9.72 -3.95
N HIS A 153 2.98 -9.96 -5.26
CA HIS A 153 3.86 -10.85 -6.01
C HIS A 153 5.18 -10.19 -6.45
N THR A 154 5.15 -8.90 -6.78
CA THR A 154 6.33 -8.18 -7.29
C THR A 154 7.15 -7.47 -6.21
N ALA A 155 6.56 -7.23 -5.04
CA ALA A 155 7.23 -6.56 -3.93
C ALA A 155 8.40 -7.41 -3.44
N PRO A 156 9.57 -6.78 -3.18
CA PRO A 156 10.79 -7.50 -2.85
C PRO A 156 10.63 -8.24 -1.52
N ASP A 157 11.26 -9.40 -1.38
CA ASP A 157 11.17 -10.21 -0.15
C ASP A 157 11.85 -9.55 1.04
N CYS A 158 12.69 -8.52 0.83
CA CYS A 158 13.20 -7.70 1.91
C CYS A 158 12.13 -6.81 2.57
N ALA A 159 10.96 -6.62 1.94
CA ALA A 159 9.80 -6.00 2.58
C ALA A 159 8.99 -7.08 3.30
N GLU A 160 9.39 -7.37 4.53
CA GLU A 160 8.87 -8.46 5.35
C GLU A 160 7.46 -8.18 5.85
N ILE A 161 7.24 -6.97 6.38
CA ILE A 161 5.97 -6.53 6.96
C ILE A 161 5.69 -5.13 6.46
N MET A 162 4.50 -4.92 5.89
CA MET A 162 4.03 -3.64 5.39
C MET A 162 2.67 -3.37 6.02
N TRP A 163 2.51 -2.23 6.69
CA TRP A 163 1.23 -1.89 7.30
C TRP A 163 0.96 -0.41 7.19
N ASN A 164 -0.29 -0.01 7.40
CA ASN A 164 -0.61 1.38 7.58
C ASN A 164 -1.19 1.64 8.97
N GLU A 165 -0.95 2.85 9.45
CA GLU A 165 -1.67 3.42 10.56
C GLU A 165 -2.51 4.58 10.05
N GLN A 166 -2.96 5.44 10.97
CA GLN A 166 -3.89 6.52 10.65
C GLN A 166 -3.34 7.44 9.57
N ASN A 167 -2.19 8.06 9.84
CA ASN A 167 -1.55 9.04 8.95
C ASN A 167 -0.21 8.53 8.37
N TRP A 168 0.08 7.24 8.51
CA TRP A 168 1.38 6.67 8.15
C TRP A 168 1.24 5.37 7.39
N THR A 169 2.15 5.13 6.46
CA THR A 169 2.33 3.83 5.81
C THR A 169 3.77 3.40 6.06
N LEU A 170 3.94 2.19 6.57
CA LEU A 170 5.19 1.68 7.08
C LEU A 170 5.59 0.39 6.37
N VAL A 171 6.89 0.21 6.20
CA VAL A 171 7.51 -1.03 5.73
C VAL A 171 8.66 -1.37 6.65
N ALA A 172 8.70 -2.61 7.13
CA ALA A 172 9.81 -3.17 7.87
C ALA A 172 10.66 -4.04 6.93
N LEU A 173 11.97 -3.82 6.99
CA LEU A 173 13.00 -4.56 6.30
C LEU A 173 13.96 -5.21 7.31
N PRO A 174 14.70 -6.27 6.93
CA PRO A 174 15.73 -6.84 7.78
C PRO A 174 16.77 -5.78 8.20
N ILE A 175 17.27 -5.86 9.43
CA ILE A 175 18.33 -4.94 9.95
C ILE A 175 19.65 -5.04 9.17
N THR A 176 19.84 -6.13 8.42
CA THR A 176 20.97 -6.37 7.51
C THR A 176 20.80 -5.72 6.14
N SER A 177 19.73 -4.95 5.94
CA SER A 177 19.42 -4.32 4.66
C SER A 177 20.51 -3.38 4.16
N THR A 178 20.73 -3.43 2.86
CA THR A 178 21.74 -2.67 2.12
C THR A 178 21.16 -1.39 1.51
N ARG A 179 22.04 -0.54 0.96
CA ARG A 179 21.67 0.72 0.30
C ARG A 179 20.59 0.53 -0.78
N THR A 180 20.75 -0.48 -1.62
CA THR A 180 19.82 -0.77 -2.72
C THR A 180 18.46 -1.22 -2.18
N GLN A 181 18.45 -2.01 -1.10
CA GLN A 181 17.21 -2.44 -0.43
C GLN A 181 16.51 -1.27 0.26
N TRP A 182 17.22 -0.26 0.76
CA TRP A 182 16.60 0.97 1.27
C TRP A 182 15.93 1.76 0.15
N ASP A 183 16.57 1.87 -1.02
CA ASP A 183 15.97 2.52 -2.20
C ASP A 183 14.74 1.76 -2.71
N GLU A 184 14.79 0.43 -2.72
CA GLU A 184 13.65 -0.43 -3.05
C GLU A 184 12.54 -0.33 -2.00
N GLY A 185 12.88 -0.26 -0.72
CA GLY A 185 11.95 -0.04 0.39
C GLY A 185 11.20 1.30 0.24
N LEU A 186 11.91 2.37 -0.13
CA LEU A 186 11.29 3.67 -0.44
C LEU A 186 10.32 3.61 -1.63
N ARG A 187 10.61 2.81 -2.66
CA ARG A 187 9.67 2.61 -3.78
C ARG A 187 8.47 1.78 -3.34
N THR A 188 8.71 0.73 -2.56
CA THR A 188 7.71 -0.22 -2.07
C THR A 188 6.70 0.47 -1.15
N VAL A 189 7.16 1.28 -0.18
CA VAL A 189 6.28 2.03 0.72
C VAL A 189 5.39 3.02 -0.04
N ARG A 190 5.91 3.65 -1.09
CA ARG A 190 5.13 4.56 -1.95
C ARG A 190 4.05 3.82 -2.74
N GLN A 191 4.43 2.72 -3.39
CA GLN A 191 3.49 1.89 -4.14
C GLN A 191 2.39 1.35 -3.21
N PHE A 192 2.77 0.87 -2.02
CA PHE A 192 1.82 0.41 -1.02
C PHE A 192 0.91 1.55 -0.53
N ASN A 193 1.46 2.73 -0.24
CA ASN A 193 0.69 3.91 0.13
C ASN A 193 -0.34 4.28 -0.95
N ASP A 194 0.07 4.26 -2.22
CA ASP A 194 -0.80 4.56 -3.37
C ASP A 194 -1.96 3.56 -3.50
N LEU A 195 -1.72 2.27 -3.26
CA LEU A 195 -2.76 1.24 -3.23
C LEU A 195 -3.75 1.44 -2.08
N LEU A 196 -3.25 1.88 -0.92
CA LEU A 196 -4.08 2.12 0.27
C LEU A 196 -4.82 3.47 0.25
N ARG A 197 -4.75 4.25 -0.84
CA ARG A 197 -5.54 5.49 -0.97
C ARG A 197 -7.04 5.24 -1.12
N VAL A 198 -7.43 4.01 -1.45
CA VAL A 198 -8.83 3.60 -1.60
C VAL A 198 -9.51 3.30 -0.26
N LEU A 199 -8.76 3.32 0.84
CA LEU A 199 -9.31 3.15 2.18
C LEU A 199 -10.23 4.33 2.54
N PRO A 200 -11.30 4.08 3.32
CA PRO A 200 -12.21 5.14 3.71
C PRO A 200 -11.44 6.23 4.49
N PRO A 201 -11.65 7.51 4.16
CA PRO A 201 -11.05 8.58 4.95
C PRO A 201 -11.61 8.52 6.37
N LEU A 202 -10.90 9.16 7.29
CA LEU A 202 -11.46 9.46 8.61
C LEU A 202 -12.80 10.17 8.41
N PRO A 203 -13.86 9.77 9.14
CA PRO A 203 -15.05 10.60 9.21
C PRO A 203 -14.57 11.98 9.67
N GLU A 204 -14.88 13.02 8.89
CA GLU A 204 -14.65 14.37 9.37
C GLU A 204 -15.44 14.47 10.67
N GLU A 205 -14.76 14.52 11.80
CA GLU A 205 -15.33 15.11 13.00
C GLU A 205 -15.61 16.55 12.58
N THR A 206 -16.85 16.78 12.19
CA THR A 206 -17.32 18.04 11.68
C THR A 206 -16.89 19.11 12.67
N GLN A 207 -15.86 19.89 12.32
CA GLN A 207 -15.54 21.17 12.95
C GLN A 207 -16.64 22.20 12.61
N GLN A 208 -17.92 21.81 12.71
CA GLN A 208 -19.10 22.66 12.60
C GLN A 208 -19.97 22.63 13.86
N GLU A 209 -19.56 21.93 14.94
CA GLU A 209 -20.31 21.93 16.22
C GLU A 209 -19.64 22.71 17.37
N ALA A 210 -18.63 23.54 17.08
CA ALA A 210 -18.11 24.50 18.04
C ALA A 210 -18.06 25.90 17.41
N GLY A 211 -19.18 26.63 17.42
CA GLY A 211 -19.14 28.06 17.10
C GLY A 211 -20.37 28.73 16.49
N VAL A 212 -21.54 28.08 16.42
CA VAL A 212 -22.80 28.81 16.21
C VAL A 212 -23.83 28.26 17.19
N PRO A 213 -24.33 29.04 18.17
CA PRO A 213 -25.49 28.61 18.93
C PRO A 213 -26.62 28.40 17.93
N ALA A 214 -27.14 27.17 17.89
CA ALA A 214 -28.41 26.90 17.26
C ALA A 214 -29.46 27.80 17.93
N GLY A 215 -29.69 28.98 17.34
CA GLY A 215 -30.85 29.80 17.66
C GLY A 215 -32.09 28.92 17.54
N PRO A 216 -33.13 29.16 18.35
CA PRO A 216 -34.33 28.33 18.35
C PRO A 216 -34.80 28.22 16.90
N ARG A 217 -34.79 27.00 16.37
CA ARG A 217 -35.39 26.71 15.08
C ARG A 217 -36.85 27.09 15.23
N ASN A 218 -37.18 28.30 14.77
CA ASN A 218 -38.54 28.78 14.66
C ASN A 218 -39.30 27.72 13.86
N ALA A 219 -40.07 26.92 14.59
CA ALA A 219 -41.09 26.06 14.05
C ALA A 219 -41.98 26.97 13.20
N SER A 220 -41.84 26.87 11.88
CA SER A 220 -42.76 27.53 10.97
C SER A 220 -44.13 26.88 11.18
N PRO A 221 -45.19 27.66 11.45
CA PRO A 221 -46.47 27.12 11.84
C PRO A 221 -47.14 26.42 10.64
N SER A 222 -47.66 25.23 10.90
CA SER A 222 -48.96 24.76 10.40
C SER A 222 -49.30 25.17 8.96
N ARG A 223 -48.91 24.37 7.97
CA ARG A 223 -49.57 24.38 6.67
C ARG A 223 -50.96 23.73 6.85
N PRO A 224 -52.08 24.44 6.71
CA PRO A 224 -53.40 23.81 6.84
C PRO A 224 -53.64 22.90 5.63
N LEU A 225 -54.08 21.67 5.87
CA LEU A 225 -54.67 20.81 4.85
C LEU A 225 -55.87 21.55 4.24
N ALA A 226 -55.80 21.88 2.95
CA ALA A 226 -56.97 22.30 2.20
C ALA A 226 -57.84 21.06 1.87
N PRO A 227 -59.18 21.16 1.92
CA PRO A 227 -60.08 20.02 1.79
C PRO A 227 -60.14 19.50 0.34
N ALA A 228 -60.48 18.21 0.22
CA ALA A 228 -60.73 17.53 -1.05
C ALA A 228 -61.86 18.21 -1.84
N GLY A 229 -61.47 19.03 -2.82
CA GLY A 229 -62.34 19.58 -3.85
C GLY A 229 -62.39 18.65 -5.06
N ARG A 230 -63.52 17.97 -5.21
CA ARG A 230 -63.96 17.19 -6.37
C ARG A 230 -63.74 17.99 -7.67
N ALA A 231 -62.78 17.58 -8.49
CA ALA A 231 -62.65 18.06 -9.87
C ALA A 231 -63.35 17.07 -10.81
N GLU A 232 -64.43 17.53 -11.41
CA GLU A 232 -65.23 16.84 -12.42
C GLU A 232 -64.41 16.52 -13.68
N LEU A 233 -64.66 15.34 -14.24
CA LEU A 233 -64.18 14.89 -15.53
C LEU A 233 -64.86 15.70 -16.66
N PRO A 234 -64.13 16.15 -17.70
CA PRO A 234 -64.78 16.74 -18.87
C PRO A 234 -65.54 15.67 -19.69
N PRO A 235 -66.69 16.03 -20.28
CA PRO A 235 -67.59 15.07 -20.89
C PRO A 235 -67.09 14.52 -22.22
N ARG A 236 -67.40 13.23 -22.37
CA ARG A 236 -67.26 12.38 -23.54
C ARG A 236 -68.10 12.95 -24.70
N ARG A 237 -67.45 13.38 -25.79
CA ARG A 237 -68.15 13.70 -27.05
C ARG A 237 -68.41 12.40 -27.81
N ALA A 238 -69.68 12.08 -28.02
CA ALA A 238 -70.12 10.94 -28.82
C ALA A 238 -70.38 11.35 -30.27
N GLN A 239 -69.82 10.55 -31.18
CA GLN A 239 -70.35 10.04 -32.46
C GLN A 239 -70.95 10.98 -33.52
N GLN A 240 -70.38 10.92 -34.74
CA GLN A 240 -71.03 10.80 -36.07
C GLN A 240 -69.89 10.62 -37.10
N ASP A 241 -69.55 9.41 -37.51
CA ASP A 241 -70.13 8.52 -38.55
C ASP A 241 -69.59 8.73 -39.98
N VAL A 242 -68.86 7.70 -40.42
CA VAL A 242 -68.77 7.02 -41.75
C VAL A 242 -68.60 7.92 -42.99
N THR A 243 -67.56 7.77 -43.82
CA THR A 243 -67.43 6.80 -44.94
C THR A 243 -66.06 7.05 -45.58
N GLY A 244 -65.12 6.11 -45.69
CA GLY A 244 -65.04 5.17 -46.81
C GLY A 244 -63.63 5.16 -47.40
N LEU A 245 -62.97 4.00 -47.41
CA LEU A 245 -62.14 3.41 -48.46
C LEU A 245 -61.10 2.45 -47.85
N LEU A 246 -61.39 1.15 -48.01
CA LEU A 246 -60.53 0.13 -48.63
C LEU A 246 -59.01 0.40 -48.59
N GLY A 247 -58.12 -0.49 -48.14
CA GLY A 247 -58.18 -1.92 -47.90
C GLY A 247 -56.75 -2.44 -47.65
N ASP A 248 -56.65 -3.69 -47.23
CA ASP A 248 -55.49 -4.59 -47.22
C ASP A 248 -54.21 -4.26 -46.42
N ALA A 249 -54.04 -5.01 -45.34
CA ALA A 249 -52.75 -5.61 -44.96
C ALA A 249 -52.51 -6.86 -45.86
N PRO A 250 -51.28 -7.37 -46.07
CA PRO A 250 -50.57 -8.04 -44.98
C PRO A 250 -49.01 -8.11 -45.07
N ALA A 251 -48.45 -8.70 -44.02
CA ALA A 251 -47.32 -9.65 -44.05
C ALA A 251 -45.86 -9.18 -43.80
N ARG A 252 -45.35 -9.69 -42.66
CA ARG A 252 -44.09 -10.45 -42.45
C ARG A 252 -42.73 -9.88 -42.93
N ARG A 253 -41.89 -9.62 -41.91
CA ARG A 253 -40.41 -9.69 -41.84
C ARG A 253 -39.77 -10.83 -42.68
N PRO A 254 -38.50 -10.68 -43.14
CA PRO A 254 -37.35 -11.06 -42.29
C PRO A 254 -36.13 -10.12 -42.34
N ALA A 255 -35.22 -10.37 -41.39
CA ALA A 255 -34.00 -9.66 -41.06
C ALA A 255 -32.82 -9.92 -42.04
N GLU A 256 -31.92 -8.95 -42.13
CA GLU A 256 -30.75 -8.92 -43.00
C GLU A 256 -29.52 -9.66 -42.38
N PRO A 257 -28.67 -10.34 -43.17
CA PRO A 257 -27.76 -11.35 -42.65
C PRO A 257 -26.32 -10.87 -42.36
N ILE A 258 -25.70 -11.62 -41.45
CA ILE A 258 -24.31 -11.55 -40.97
C ILE A 258 -23.32 -11.85 -42.09
N ARG A 259 -22.35 -10.95 -42.32
CA ARG A 259 -21.22 -11.16 -43.23
C ARG A 259 -20.16 -12.06 -42.57
N ARG A 260 -20.02 -13.26 -43.14
CA ARG A 260 -18.99 -14.27 -42.83
C ARG A 260 -17.84 -14.10 -43.84
N GLU A 261 -16.67 -13.69 -43.38
CA GLU A 261 -15.43 -13.83 -44.16
C GLU A 261 -14.68 -15.08 -43.68
N GLN A 262 -14.46 -16.02 -44.61
CA GLN A 262 -13.82 -17.29 -44.35
C GLN A 262 -12.57 -17.40 -45.26
N ARG A 263 -11.41 -17.37 -44.60
CA ARG A 263 -10.24 -18.25 -44.78
C ARG A 263 -9.65 -18.44 -46.19
N GLY A 264 -8.41 -18.00 -46.36
CA GLY A 264 -7.43 -18.55 -47.32
C GLY A 264 -6.10 -18.82 -46.62
N SER A 265 -5.64 -20.06 -46.70
CA SER A 265 -4.38 -20.61 -46.18
C SER A 265 -3.22 -20.40 -47.16
N ASP A 266 -2.02 -20.06 -46.70
CA ASP A 266 -0.83 -20.92 -46.84
C ASP A 266 0.47 -20.35 -46.24
N ALA A 267 1.21 -21.29 -45.63
CA ALA A 267 2.66 -21.44 -45.48
C ALA A 267 3.60 -20.23 -45.29
N VAL A 268 4.38 -20.24 -44.19
CA VAL A 268 5.83 -20.60 -44.15
C VAL A 268 6.44 -20.16 -42.81
N ARG A 269 7.00 -21.14 -42.08
CA ARG A 269 7.87 -20.96 -40.90
C ARG A 269 9.15 -20.20 -41.30
N ARG A 270 9.59 -19.23 -40.48
CA ARG A 270 11.02 -18.82 -40.41
C ARG A 270 11.46 -18.59 -38.94
N PRO A 271 12.53 -19.27 -38.46
CA PRO A 271 13.16 -19.02 -37.16
C PRO A 271 14.22 -17.90 -37.24
N PRO A 272 14.75 -17.41 -36.09
CA PRO A 272 15.65 -16.25 -36.07
C PRO A 272 17.10 -16.64 -36.45
N PRO A 273 17.91 -15.71 -37.00
CA PRO A 273 19.32 -15.98 -37.22
C PRO A 273 20.11 -15.72 -35.92
N ALA A 274 20.74 -16.78 -35.42
CA ALA A 274 21.87 -16.71 -34.49
C ALA A 274 23.19 -16.75 -35.30
N GLY A 275 24.17 -15.95 -34.87
CA GLY A 275 25.59 -16.20 -35.11
C GLY A 275 26.21 -15.51 -36.32
N ARG A 276 26.99 -14.45 -36.06
CA ARG A 276 28.23 -14.23 -36.81
C ARG A 276 29.31 -13.63 -35.91
N ASN A 277 30.26 -14.48 -35.56
CA ASN A 277 31.59 -14.12 -35.10
C ASN A 277 32.23 -13.14 -36.09
N GLY A 278 32.80 -12.06 -35.57
CA GLY A 278 33.65 -11.13 -36.29
C GLY A 278 34.69 -10.56 -35.34
N HIS A 279 35.81 -11.28 -35.18
CA HIS A 279 37.04 -10.70 -34.65
C HIS A 279 37.45 -9.51 -35.53
N GLN A 280 37.64 -8.34 -34.94
CA GLN A 280 38.49 -7.30 -35.50
C GLN A 280 39.48 -6.86 -34.45
N ALA A 281 40.75 -7.16 -34.74
CA ALA A 281 41.92 -6.75 -34.01
C ALA A 281 42.25 -5.27 -34.30
N THR A 282 42.83 -4.64 -33.28
CA THR A 282 43.93 -3.67 -33.30
C THR A 282 44.00 -2.65 -34.45
N ASN A 283 43.94 -1.37 -34.09
CA ASN A 283 44.86 -0.37 -34.65
C ASN A 283 45.23 0.66 -33.57
N TYR A 284 46.49 0.59 -33.13
CA TYR A 284 47.24 1.71 -32.57
C TYR A 284 47.64 2.63 -33.73
N GLN A 285 47.51 3.95 -33.57
CA GLN A 285 48.22 4.92 -34.38
C GLN A 285 48.83 6.00 -33.49
N HIS A 286 50.17 6.05 -33.61
CA HIS A 286 51.16 7.12 -33.46
C HIS A 286 51.00 8.20 -32.39
#